data_AF-A0A6J6CVZ9-F1
#
_entry.id   AF-A0A6J6CVZ9-F1
#
_cell.length_a   1.000
_cell.length_b   1.000
_cell.length_c   1.000
_cell.angle_alpha   90.00
_cell.angle_beta   90.00
_cell.angle_gamma   90.00
#
_symmetry.space_group_name_H-M   'P 1'
#
loop_
_entity.id
_entity.type
_entity.pdbx_description
1 polymer ?
#
loop_
_entity_poly.entity_id
_entity_poly.type
_entity_poly.pdbx_seq_one_letter_code
_entity_poly.pdbx_strand_id
1 'polypeptide(L)'
;MYQRGVKNTLRAGSIIFGASAIFLLIAPGLFLELLKLPTTDELIWAMRMIGITLVALAGNMWQNSKLTNAAGIKFVAQVMFLSALALGLLTIFIPVELAPFTIFYAVIGLGFAVSYLINLIRK
;
A
#
# COMPACT_ATOMS: atom_id res chain seq x y z
N MET A 1 19.53 -2.61 13.98
CA MET A 1 18.33 -1.79 14.28
C MET A 1 17.36 -1.74 13.10
N TYR A 2 17.88 -1.61 11.88
CA TYR A 2 17.15 -1.61 10.60
C TYR A 2 16.09 -2.72 10.43
N GLN A 3 16.45 -3.98 10.72
CA GLN A 3 15.55 -5.12 10.52
C GLN A 3 14.23 -5.01 11.29
N ARG A 4 14.28 -4.46 12.52
CA ARG A 4 13.07 -4.29 13.34
C ARG A 4 12.15 -3.22 12.75
N GLY A 5 12.71 -2.14 12.21
CA GLY A 5 11.95 -1.08 11.56
C GLY A 5 11.25 -1.54 10.28
N VAL A 6 11.93 -2.32 9.43
CA VAL A 6 11.29 -2.93 8.24
C VAL A 6 10.17 -3.87 8.64
N LYS A 7 10.39 -4.74 9.63
CA LYS A 7 9.35 -5.67 10.11
C LYS A 7 8.14 -4.95 10.66
N ASN A 8 8.34 -3.86 11.41
CA ASN A 8 7.23 -3.04 11.90
C ASN A 8 6.49 -2.35 10.74
N THR A 9 7.22 -1.84 9.75
CA THR A 9 6.62 -1.23 8.55
C THR A 9 5.80 -2.25 7.77
N LEU A 10 6.29 -3.48 7.62
CA LEU A 10 5.56 -4.58 6.99
C LEU A 10 4.27 -4.95 7.74
N ARG A 11 4.30 -4.96 9.09
CA ARG A 11 3.10 -5.21 9.91
C ARG A 11 2.07 -4.09 9.78
N ALA A 12 2.52 -2.83 9.85
CA ALA A 12 1.66 -1.67 9.66
C ALA A 12 1.04 -1.67 8.24
N GLY A 13 1.85 -1.97 7.23
CA GLY A 13 1.41 -2.12 5.85
C GLY A 13 0.37 -3.23 5.69
N SER A 14 0.60 -4.41 6.30
CA SER A 14 -0.38 -5.50 6.29
C SER A 14 -1.76 -5.07 6.81
N ILE A 15 -1.80 -4.27 7.89
CA ILE A 15 -3.05 -3.77 8.45
C ILE A 15 -3.73 -2.78 7.50
N ILE A 16 -2.99 -1.79 6.99
CA ILE A 16 -3.54 -0.74 6.11
C ILE A 16 -4.03 -1.33 4.78
N PHE A 17 -3.25 -2.25 4.19
CA PHE A 17 -3.63 -2.93 2.96
C PHE A 17 -4.80 -3.88 3.18
N GLY A 18 -4.84 -4.58 4.31
CA GLY A 18 -5.98 -5.43 4.69
C GLY A 18 -7.26 -4.63 4.90
N ALA A 19 -7.20 -3.49 5.59
CA ALA A 19 -8.33 -2.59 5.77
C ALA A 19 -8.81 -2.01 4.43
N SER A 20 -7.87 -1.60 3.57
CA SER A 20 -8.20 -1.09 2.22
C SER A 20 -8.83 -2.18 1.35
N ALA A 21 -8.34 -3.42 1.44
CA ALA A 21 -8.93 -4.57 0.75
C ALA A 21 -10.39 -4.79 1.14
N ILE A 22 -10.69 -4.77 2.45
CA ILE A 22 -12.06 -4.89 2.95
C ILE A 22 -12.93 -3.76 2.39
N PHE A 23 -12.43 -2.53 2.38
CA PHE A 23 -13.18 -1.39 1.85
C PHE A 23 -13.49 -1.57 0.34
N LEU A 24 -12.51 -1.95 -0.47
CA LEU A 24 -12.70 -2.20 -1.90
C LEU A 24 -13.66 -3.36 -2.21
N LEU A 25 -13.75 -4.35 -1.32
CA LEU A 25 -14.66 -5.48 -1.50
C LEU A 25 -16.10 -5.15 -1.10
N ILE A 26 -16.28 -4.46 0.01
CA ILE A 26 -17.61 -4.17 0.58
C ILE A 26 -18.26 -2.95 -0.09
N ALA A 27 -17.51 -1.86 -0.27
CA ALA A 27 -18.05 -0.59 -0.76
C ALA A 27 -17.15 0.05 -1.86
N PRO A 28 -16.90 -0.64 -2.98
CA PRO A 28 -16.06 -0.14 -4.08
C PRO A 28 -16.58 1.17 -4.71
N GLY A 29 -17.90 1.34 -4.82
CA GLY A 29 -18.50 2.56 -5.38
C GLY A 29 -18.17 3.80 -4.53
N LEU A 30 -18.32 3.69 -3.21
CA LEU A 30 -17.96 4.75 -2.28
C LEU A 30 -16.45 5.09 -2.36
N PHE A 31 -15.59 4.08 -2.51
CA PHE A 31 -14.16 4.32 -2.68
C PHE A 31 -13.86 5.13 -3.95
N LEU A 32 -14.51 4.80 -5.07
CA LEU A 32 -14.39 5.54 -6.33
C LEU A 32 -14.91 6.98 -6.19
N GLU A 33 -16.05 7.18 -5.54
CA GLU A 33 -16.62 8.52 -5.28
C GLU A 33 -15.68 9.39 -4.44
N LEU A 34 -15.08 8.82 -3.39
CA LEU A 34 -14.10 9.52 -2.54
C LEU A 34 -12.85 9.93 -3.34
N LEU A 35 -12.48 9.16 -4.36
CA LEU A 35 -11.41 9.49 -5.29
C LEU A 35 -11.85 10.45 -6.42
N LYS A 36 -13.14 10.83 -6.48
CA LYS A 36 -13.75 11.58 -7.59
C LYS A 36 -13.61 10.86 -8.95
N LEU A 37 -13.62 9.53 -8.93
CA LEU A 37 -13.62 8.69 -10.12
C LEU A 37 -15.05 8.28 -10.52
N PRO A 38 -15.29 7.97 -11.81
CA PRO A 38 -16.57 7.41 -12.25
C PRO A 38 -16.88 6.08 -11.55
N THR A 39 -18.16 5.86 -11.24
CA THR A 39 -18.68 4.63 -10.63
C THR A 39 -19.30 3.69 -11.66
N THR A 40 -18.54 3.36 -12.71
CA THR A 40 -19.00 2.38 -13.71
C THR A 40 -18.86 0.94 -13.19
N ASP A 41 -19.64 0.01 -13.74
CA ASP A 41 -19.60 -1.39 -13.34
C ASP A 41 -18.21 -2.00 -13.54
N GLU A 42 -17.52 -1.65 -14.63
CA GLU A 42 -16.16 -2.13 -14.92
C GLU A 42 -15.17 -1.67 -13.84
N LEU A 43 -15.25 -0.41 -13.42
CA LEU A 43 -14.38 0.13 -12.36
C LEU A 43 -14.71 -0.47 -10.99
N ILE A 44 -15.98 -0.71 -10.69
CA ILE A 44 -16.40 -1.38 -9.46
C ILE A 44 -15.83 -2.80 -9.40
N TRP A 45 -15.92 -3.56 -10.49
CA TRP A 45 -15.34 -4.91 -10.56
C TRP A 45 -13.80 -4.86 -10.51
N ALA A 46 -13.17 -3.90 -11.18
CA ALA A 46 -11.73 -3.70 -11.09
C ALA A 46 -11.28 -3.42 -9.64
N MET A 47 -12.01 -2.57 -8.90
CA MET A 47 -11.74 -2.30 -7.48
C MET A 47 -11.85 -3.57 -6.64
N ARG A 48 -12.85 -4.42 -6.87
CA ARG A 48 -12.96 -5.71 -6.14
C ARG A 48 -11.80 -6.65 -6.43
N MET A 49 -11.39 -6.77 -7.70
CA MET A 49 -10.24 -7.58 -8.09
C MET A 49 -8.94 -7.06 -7.45
N ILE A 50 -8.76 -5.73 -7.41
CA ILE A 50 -7.67 -5.09 -6.66
C ILE A 50 -7.81 -5.39 -5.16
N GLY A 51 -9.01 -5.35 -4.60
CA GLY A 51 -9.27 -5.74 -3.22
C GLY A 51 -8.72 -7.14 -2.90
N ILE A 52 -8.95 -8.12 -3.77
CA ILE A 52 -8.40 -9.48 -3.61
C ILE A 52 -6.87 -9.48 -3.66
N THR A 53 -6.26 -8.73 -4.59
CA THR A 53 -4.78 -8.65 -4.64
C THR A 53 -4.20 -7.96 -3.40
N LEU A 54 -4.90 -6.97 -2.84
CA LEU A 54 -4.52 -6.34 -1.57
C LEU A 54 -4.61 -7.31 -0.39
N VAL A 55 -5.59 -8.23 -0.36
CA VAL A 55 -5.63 -9.30 0.66
C VAL A 55 -4.37 -10.17 0.57
N ALA A 56 -4.03 -10.62 -0.64
CA ALA A 56 -2.84 -11.45 -0.86
C ALA A 56 -1.55 -10.71 -0.46
N LEU A 57 -1.45 -9.43 -0.83
CA LEU A 57 -0.32 -8.58 -0.47
C LEU A 57 -0.23 -8.36 1.05
N ALA A 58 -1.35 -8.08 1.71
CA ALA A 58 -1.40 -7.92 3.17
C ALA A 58 -0.91 -9.19 3.89
N GLY A 59 -1.33 -10.37 3.44
CA GLY A 59 -0.84 -11.66 3.94
C GLY A 59 0.66 -11.86 3.69
N ASN A 60 1.13 -11.53 2.48
CA ASN A 60 2.53 -11.63 2.10
C ASN A 60 3.42 -10.71 2.96
N MET A 61 2.99 -9.46 3.21
CA MET A 61 3.68 -8.52 4.09
C MET A 61 3.73 -9.01 5.54
N TRP A 62 2.64 -9.57 6.06
CA TRP A 62 2.60 -10.16 7.40
C TRP A 62 3.61 -11.30 7.54
N GLN A 63 3.64 -12.21 6.56
CA GLN A 63 4.59 -13.32 6.54
C GLN A 63 6.04 -12.82 6.44
N ASN A 64 6.32 -11.86 5.55
CA ASN A 64 7.66 -11.29 5.40
C ASN A 64 8.14 -10.57 6.67
N SER A 65 7.23 -10.03 7.48
CA SER A 65 7.57 -9.42 8.78
C SER A 65 8.15 -10.42 9.79
N LYS A 66 7.98 -11.73 9.55
CA LYS A 66 8.47 -12.81 10.41
C LYS A 66 9.79 -13.40 9.94
N LEU A 67 10.32 -12.98 8.79
CA LEU A 67 11.62 -13.44 8.28
C LEU A 67 12.72 -13.23 9.32
N THR A 68 13.61 -14.20 9.47
CA THR A 68 14.75 -14.13 10.40
C THR A 68 16.06 -13.80 9.68
N ASN A 69 16.14 -14.02 8.36
CA ASN A 69 17.33 -13.77 7.59
C ASN A 69 17.48 -12.28 7.20
N ALA A 70 18.69 -11.74 7.31
CA ALA A 70 18.97 -10.33 7.04
C ALA A 70 18.82 -9.97 5.55
N ALA A 71 19.29 -10.86 4.67
CA ALA A 71 19.30 -10.64 3.23
C ALA A 71 17.89 -10.55 2.64
N GLY A 72 16.97 -11.42 3.06
CA GLY A 72 15.58 -11.41 2.62
C GLY A 72 14.82 -10.21 3.16
N ILE A 73 15.02 -9.81 4.42
CA ILE A 73 14.43 -8.57 4.96
C ILE A 73 14.88 -7.36 4.12
N LYS A 74 16.17 -7.30 3.75
CA LYS A 74 16.69 -6.23 2.91
C LYS A 74 16.07 -6.23 1.52
N PHE A 75 15.98 -7.39 0.87
CA PHE A 75 15.39 -7.52 -0.45
C PHE A 75 13.91 -7.09 -0.46
N VAL A 76 13.12 -7.59 0.50
CA VAL A 76 11.72 -7.20 0.65
C VAL A 76 11.58 -5.69 0.85
N ALA A 77 12.41 -5.07 1.68
CA ALA A 77 12.38 -3.63 1.88
C ALA A 77 12.69 -2.83 0.60
N GLN A 78 13.61 -3.31 -0.26
CA GLN A 78 13.92 -2.65 -1.53
C GLN A 78 12.74 -2.73 -2.50
N VAL A 79 12.13 -3.91 -2.64
CA VAL A 79 10.95 -4.09 -3.48
C VAL A 79 9.79 -3.22 -2.98
N MET A 80 9.49 -3.29 -1.67
CA MET A 80 8.41 -2.51 -1.06
C MET A 80 8.64 -1.00 -1.12
N PHE A 81 9.89 -0.54 -0.99
CA PHE A 81 10.23 0.87 -1.20
C PHE A 81 9.84 1.34 -2.61
N LEU A 82 10.30 0.61 -3.64
CA LEU A 82 10.03 0.98 -5.04
C LEU A 82 8.54 0.91 -5.35
N SER A 83 7.85 -0.15 -4.91
CA SER A 83 6.40 -0.29 -5.11
C SER A 83 5.61 0.81 -4.41
N ALA A 84 5.93 1.13 -3.16
CA ALA A 84 5.23 2.16 -2.39
C ALA A 84 5.46 3.57 -2.98
N LEU A 85 6.69 3.85 -3.43
CA LEU A 85 7.01 5.11 -4.09
C LEU A 85 6.25 5.25 -5.41
N ALA A 86 6.29 4.22 -6.26
CA ALA A 86 5.58 4.21 -7.54
C ALA A 86 4.07 4.38 -7.33
N LEU A 87 3.47 3.64 -6.39
CA LEU A 87 2.05 3.76 -6.08
C LEU A 87 1.69 5.16 -5.55
N GLY A 88 2.49 5.72 -4.64
CA GLY A 88 2.26 7.06 -4.10
C GLY A 88 2.33 8.14 -5.17
N LEU A 89 3.31 8.05 -6.08
CA LEU A 89 3.43 8.96 -7.21
C LEU A 89 2.25 8.82 -8.17
N LEU A 90 1.91 7.59 -8.59
CA LEU A 90 0.75 7.36 -9.46
C LEU A 90 -0.55 7.85 -8.84
N THR A 91 -0.70 7.79 -7.51
CA THR A 91 -1.87 8.32 -6.79
C THR A 91 -1.98 9.85 -6.92
N ILE A 92 -0.85 10.57 -6.90
CA ILE A 92 -0.82 12.02 -7.09
C ILE A 92 -1.11 12.42 -8.55
N PHE A 93 -0.73 11.57 -9.50
CA PHE A 93 -0.93 11.80 -10.93
C PHE A 93 -2.22 11.19 -11.49
N ILE A 94 -3.17 10.78 -10.63
CA ILE A 94 -4.48 10.35 -11.11
C ILE A 94 -5.12 11.54 -11.87
N PRO A 95 -5.64 11.33 -13.09
CA PRO A 95 -6.18 12.41 -13.94
C PRO A 95 -7.59 12.84 -13.50
N VAL A 96 -7.72 13.21 -12.23
CA VAL A 96 -8.95 13.75 -11.61
C VAL A 96 -8.58 14.85 -10.63
N GLU A 97 -9.57 15.61 -10.18
CA GLU A 97 -9.36 16.60 -9.13
C GLU A 97 -8.89 15.91 -7.83
N LEU A 98 -7.78 16.36 -7.26
CA LEU A 98 -7.20 15.78 -6.05
C LEU A 98 -8.11 16.00 -4.84
N ALA A 99 -8.91 14.98 -4.51
CA ALA A 99 -9.71 14.95 -3.30
C ALA A 99 -8.84 14.80 -2.04
N PRO A 100 -9.31 15.25 -0.87
CA PRO A 100 -8.63 15.01 0.41
C PRO A 100 -8.34 13.52 0.66
N PHE A 101 -9.23 12.64 0.21
CA PHE A 101 -9.06 11.19 0.32
C PHE A 101 -7.89 10.67 -0.54
N THR A 102 -7.75 11.19 -1.76
CA THR A 102 -6.61 10.88 -2.65
C THR A 102 -5.29 11.33 -2.03
N ILE A 103 -5.25 12.54 -1.46
CA ILE A 103 -4.07 13.07 -0.77
C ILE A 103 -3.72 12.20 0.44
N PHE A 104 -4.71 11.80 1.23
CA PHE A 104 -4.51 10.92 2.39
C PHE A 104 -3.86 9.59 2.00
N TYR A 105 -4.38 8.92 0.97
CA TYR A 105 -3.81 7.67 0.47
C TYR A 105 -2.42 7.85 -0.13
N ALA A 106 -2.17 8.95 -0.85
CA ALA A 106 -0.85 9.29 -1.37
C ALA A 106 0.17 9.49 -0.23
N VAL A 107 -0.20 10.21 0.84
CA VAL A 107 0.64 10.41 2.02
C VAL A 107 0.95 9.09 2.71
N ILE A 108 -0.02 8.18 2.83
CA ILE A 108 0.22 6.84 3.37
C ILE A 108 1.25 6.08 2.50
N GLY A 109 1.05 6.03 1.19
CA GLY A 109 1.94 5.32 0.26
C GLY A 109 3.36 5.87 0.29
N LEU A 110 3.51 7.20 0.21
CA LEU A 110 4.81 7.87 0.31
C LEU A 110 5.44 7.74 1.70
N GLY A 111 4.63 7.77 2.76
CA GLY A 111 5.08 7.55 4.14
C GLY A 111 5.69 6.16 4.33
N PHE A 112 5.08 5.12 3.72
CA PHE A 112 5.67 3.80 3.68
C PHE A 112 7.00 3.77 2.91
N ALA A 113 7.06 4.40 1.74
CA ALA A 113 8.30 4.50 0.97
C ALA A 113 9.42 5.16 1.77
N VAL A 114 9.14 6.29 2.43
CA VAL A 114 10.09 6.99 3.31
C VAL A 114 10.50 6.09 4.47
N SER A 115 9.58 5.38 5.10
CA SER A 115 9.91 4.43 6.18
C SER A 115 10.88 3.35 5.70
N TYR A 116 10.61 2.70 4.56
CA TYR A 116 11.51 1.68 4.01
C TYR A 116 12.88 2.25 3.66
N LEU A 117 12.94 3.46 3.07
CA LEU A 117 14.18 4.13 2.70
C LEU A 117 15.03 4.50 3.92
N ILE A 118 14.44 5.15 4.92
CA ILE A 118 15.12 5.52 6.17
C ILE A 118 15.72 4.29 6.83
N ASN A 119 14.92 3.23 6.92
CA ASN A 119 15.38 1.98 7.44
C ASN A 119 16.56 1.46 6.58
N LEU A 120 16.43 1.39 5.24
CA LEU A 120 17.46 0.86 4.32
C LEU A 120 18.81 1.58 4.43
N ILE A 121 18.78 2.89 4.65
CA ILE A 121 19.98 3.73 4.79
C ILE A 121 20.63 3.56 6.16
N ARG A 122 19.83 3.43 7.23
CA ARG A 122 20.29 3.27 8.63
C ARG A 122 20.77 1.84 8.97
N LYS A 123 21.48 1.18 8.05
CA LYS A 123 21.98 -0.21 8.19
C LYS A 123 22.47 -0.53 9.60
#